data_AF-A0A2N1NJ65-F1
#
_entry.id   AF-A0A2N1NJ65-F1
#
_cell.length_a   1.000
_cell.length_b   1.000
_cell.length_c   1.000
_cell.angle_alpha   90.00
_cell.angle_beta   90.00
_cell.angle_gamma   90.00
#
_symmetry.space_group_name_H-M   'P 1'
#
loop_
_entity.id
_entity.type
_entity.pdbx_description
1 polymer ?
#
loop_
_entity_poly.entity_id
_entity_poly.type
_entity_poly.pdbx_seq_one_letter_code
_entity_poly.pdbx_strand_id
1 'polypeptide(L)'
;MEIIKNNFHELFPIVQEAIEGADFIAIDTELTGLNESIERIKTFDDPQSRYTKVRIAATKFLIIQFGICTFTYSEAENTFIARPFNFYIFPANSDRKDYHDICFMCSGSSLHFLSNCGFDFNKLIAQGIPFLNKTDEIKLIQRRADIAQRQIDNPLDNETKAFVEKTMSTIDKWLCDTNEENLTVETPSMKQKRLVFQEYRQRFSGLASAESRPKSVFFSRMTEQQKEKKSKDDAADALSASLNFRSIIELLVTSKKPIIGHNCFLDMCQLIHQFWEELPEKLKIWKKLVNELFEVVIDTKHIAATHRRLQELMPKNGVQAILDIVQTPPFEEDSPKIVLDPQFTRYTLNDISHNHEAGYDAYITGYNFIRLAVFLLSFQ
;
A
#
# COMPACT_ATOMS: atom_id res chain seq x y z
N MET A 1 -6.41 7.55 11.96
CA MET A 1 -7.38 6.56 11.48
C MET A 1 -6.67 5.26 11.14
N GLU A 2 -7.34 4.12 11.33
CA GLU A 2 -6.83 2.81 10.90
C GLU A 2 -7.47 2.42 9.57
N ILE A 3 -6.63 2.08 8.60
CA ILE A 3 -7.01 1.82 7.22
C ILE A 3 -6.56 0.41 6.85
N ILE A 4 -7.53 -0.40 6.45
CA ILE A 4 -7.42 -1.82 6.13
C ILE A 4 -8.21 -2.09 4.84
N LYS A 5 -8.04 -3.26 4.24
CA LYS A 5 -8.67 -3.65 2.97
C LYS A 5 -10.15 -3.31 2.88
N ASN A 6 -10.91 -3.56 3.95
CA ASN A 6 -12.38 -3.41 3.96
C ASN A 6 -12.87 -1.96 4.00
N ASN A 7 -12.13 -1.04 4.62
CA ASN A 7 -12.52 0.38 4.72
C ASN A 7 -11.69 1.29 3.79
N PHE A 8 -10.68 0.74 3.11
CA PHE A 8 -9.75 1.53 2.30
C PHE A 8 -10.45 2.38 1.25
N HIS A 9 -11.43 1.82 0.53
CA HIS A 9 -12.15 2.56 -0.51
C HIS A 9 -13.01 3.68 0.06
N GLU A 10 -13.70 3.44 1.18
CA GLU A 10 -14.54 4.43 1.84
C GLU A 10 -13.70 5.61 2.39
N LEU A 11 -12.53 5.30 2.95
CA LEU A 11 -11.65 6.29 3.55
C LEU A 11 -10.68 6.95 2.55
N PHE A 12 -10.54 6.42 1.34
CA PHE A 12 -9.62 6.95 0.33
C PHE A 12 -9.84 8.45 0.03
N PRO A 13 -11.07 8.95 -0.17
CA PRO A 13 -11.30 10.39 -0.39
C PRO A 13 -10.82 11.27 0.77
N ILE A 14 -10.96 10.80 2.01
CA ILE A 14 -10.50 11.52 3.22
C ILE A 14 -8.97 11.59 3.25
N VAL A 15 -8.29 10.49 2.89
CA VAL A 15 -6.83 10.45 2.79
C VAL A 15 -6.34 11.37 1.68
N GLN A 16 -7.00 11.34 0.52
CA GLN A 16 -6.67 12.19 -0.62
C GLN A 16 -6.79 13.67 -0.26
N GLU A 17 -7.92 14.09 0.32
CA GLU A 17 -8.13 15.45 0.79
C GLU A 17 -7.03 15.89 1.77
N ALA A 18 -6.69 15.03 2.74
CA ALA A 18 -5.67 15.32 3.73
C ALA A 18 -4.27 15.48 3.10
N ILE A 19 -3.88 14.63 2.15
CA ILE A 19 -2.58 14.71 1.46
C ILE A 19 -2.49 15.96 0.57
N GLU A 20 -3.54 16.24 -0.22
CA GLU A 20 -3.55 17.39 -1.14
C GLU A 20 -3.56 18.72 -0.39
N GLY A 21 -4.30 18.80 0.72
CA GLY A 21 -4.42 19.98 1.58
C GLY A 21 -3.25 20.23 2.53
N ALA A 22 -2.35 19.26 2.71
CA ALA A 22 -1.23 19.37 3.65
C ALA A 22 -0.20 20.43 3.24
N ASP A 23 0.47 21.04 4.22
CA ASP A 23 1.70 21.81 3.96
C ASP A 23 2.92 20.90 3.85
N PHE A 24 2.94 19.85 4.68
CA PHE A 24 3.94 18.78 4.62
C PHE A 24 3.36 17.47 5.16
N ILE A 25 4.07 16.37 4.89
CA ILE A 25 3.64 15.02 5.25
C ILE A 25 4.76 14.33 6.00
N ALA A 26 4.50 13.85 7.21
CA ALA A 26 5.41 12.96 7.92
C ALA A 26 5.05 11.50 7.66
N ILE A 27 6.07 10.64 7.51
CA ILE A 27 5.90 9.21 7.30
C ILE A 27 6.77 8.41 8.28
N ASP A 28 6.32 7.19 8.56
CA ASP A 28 7.07 6.17 9.29
C ASP A 28 6.56 4.78 8.85
N THR A 29 7.35 3.72 9.07
CA THR A 29 6.96 2.36 8.65
C THR A 29 7.32 1.27 9.65
N GLU A 30 6.43 0.28 9.79
CA GLU A 30 6.75 -0.95 10.51
C GLU A 30 7.11 -2.08 9.55
N LEU A 31 8.18 -2.80 9.90
CA LEU A 31 8.90 -3.69 8.98
C LEU A 31 8.96 -5.13 9.51
N THR A 32 8.91 -6.11 8.60
CA THR A 32 9.10 -7.52 8.97
C THR A 32 10.52 -7.84 9.42
N GLY A 33 11.49 -6.95 9.18
CA GLY A 33 12.87 -7.03 9.62
C GLY A 33 13.71 -5.86 9.13
N LEU A 34 14.90 -5.69 9.72
CA LEU A 34 15.76 -4.52 9.47
C LEU A 34 17.04 -4.84 8.69
N ASN A 35 17.62 -6.01 8.91
CA ASN A 35 18.86 -6.44 8.26
C ASN A 35 19.07 -7.95 8.42
N GLU A 36 19.90 -8.51 7.55
CA GLU A 36 20.51 -9.82 7.76
C GLU A 36 21.78 -9.66 8.61
N SER A 37 22.06 -10.64 9.47
CA SER A 37 23.20 -10.62 10.40
C SER A 37 24.56 -10.48 9.70
N ILE A 38 24.68 -10.98 8.46
CA ILE A 38 25.92 -10.97 7.67
C ILE A 38 26.16 -9.61 7.01
N GLU A 39 25.10 -8.88 6.64
CA GLU A 39 25.17 -7.63 5.86
C GLU A 39 24.96 -6.38 6.73
N ARG A 40 25.37 -6.42 8.00
CA ARG A 40 25.23 -5.27 8.91
C ARG A 40 26.08 -4.09 8.44
N ILE A 41 25.52 -2.89 8.60
CA ILE A 41 26.21 -1.62 8.35
C ILE A 41 27.42 -1.52 9.29
N LYS A 42 28.58 -1.20 8.72
CA LYS A 42 29.85 -1.03 9.43
C LYS A 42 30.22 0.45 9.45
N THR A 43 31.01 0.85 10.45
CA THR A 43 31.46 2.23 10.62
C THR A 43 32.22 2.76 9.40
N PHE A 44 33.08 1.93 8.82
CA PHE A 44 33.93 2.28 7.68
C PHE A 44 33.30 2.04 6.31
N ASP A 45 32.01 1.70 6.23
CA ASP A 45 31.34 1.60 4.94
C ASP A 45 31.30 2.97 4.25
N ASP A 46 31.76 3.02 3.02
CA ASP A 46 31.51 4.15 2.13
C ASP A 46 30.00 4.23 1.79
N PRO A 47 29.52 5.38 1.27
CA PRO A 47 28.09 5.56 0.99
C PRO A 47 27.49 4.50 0.06
N GLN A 48 28.21 4.04 -0.97
CA GLN A 48 27.71 3.03 -1.89
C GLN A 48 27.62 1.67 -1.20
N SER A 49 28.63 1.28 -0.41
CA SER A 49 28.58 0.03 0.37
C SER A 49 27.43 0.03 1.37
N ARG A 50 27.18 1.17 2.05
CA ARG A 50 26.05 1.32 2.97
C ARG A 50 24.70 1.20 2.24
N TYR A 51 24.58 1.85 1.08
CA TYR A 51 23.39 1.70 0.24
C TYR A 51 23.17 0.26 -0.22
N THR A 52 24.21 -0.45 -0.66
CA THR A 52 24.09 -1.85 -1.07
C THR A 52 23.47 -2.72 0.03
N LYS A 53 23.90 -2.53 1.28
CA LYS A 53 23.37 -3.26 2.44
C LYS A 53 21.92 -2.90 2.75
N VAL A 54 21.59 -1.62 2.74
CA VAL A 54 20.20 -1.13 2.94
C VAL A 54 19.30 -1.63 1.82
N ARG A 55 19.77 -1.62 0.56
CA ARG A 55 19.07 -2.17 -0.59
C ARG A 55 18.76 -3.65 -0.40
N ILE A 56 19.74 -4.47 0.03
CA ILE A 56 19.53 -5.90 0.29
C ILE A 56 18.45 -6.12 1.35
N ALA A 57 18.45 -5.34 2.43
CA ALA A 57 17.41 -5.42 3.45
C ALA A 57 16.04 -5.02 2.85
N ALA A 58 16.01 -3.91 2.12
CA ALA A 58 14.78 -3.37 1.52
C ALA A 58 14.12 -4.30 0.50
N THR A 59 14.90 -5.15 -0.19
CA THR A 59 14.36 -6.13 -1.14
C THR A 59 13.89 -7.43 -0.50
N LYS A 60 14.20 -7.67 0.78
CA LYS A 60 13.92 -8.94 1.46
C LYS A 60 12.81 -8.83 2.50
N PHE A 61 12.76 -7.71 3.22
CA PHE A 61 11.76 -7.45 4.26
C PHE A 61 10.67 -6.53 3.72
N LEU A 62 9.45 -6.69 4.23
CA LEU A 62 8.29 -5.89 3.82
C LEU A 62 8.00 -4.77 4.81
N ILE A 63 7.50 -3.66 4.26
CA ILE A 63 6.63 -2.74 5.00
C ILE A 63 5.27 -3.42 5.18
N ILE A 64 4.84 -3.56 6.43
CA ILE A 64 3.57 -4.19 6.81
C ILE A 64 2.59 -3.21 7.46
N GLN A 65 3.10 -2.09 7.98
CA GLN A 65 2.28 -0.94 8.31
C GLN A 65 2.97 0.32 7.83
N PHE A 66 2.20 1.20 7.19
CA PHE A 66 2.70 2.48 6.71
C PHE A 66 1.95 3.59 7.45
N GLY A 67 2.70 4.49 8.06
CA GLY A 67 2.20 5.64 8.79
C GLY A 67 2.27 6.89 7.93
N ILE A 68 1.18 7.63 7.86
CA ILE A 68 1.16 8.97 7.26
C ILE A 68 0.55 9.92 8.27
N CYS A 69 1.22 11.03 8.57
CA CYS A 69 0.59 12.14 9.27
C CYS A 69 0.73 13.41 8.44
N THR A 70 -0.40 13.97 8.04
CA THR A 70 -0.45 15.24 7.31
C THR A 70 -0.56 16.40 8.29
N PHE A 71 0.12 17.51 7.99
CA PHE A 71 0.10 18.71 8.81
C PHE A 71 -0.31 19.91 7.95
N THR A 72 -1.30 20.66 8.43
CA THR A 72 -1.78 21.89 7.78
C THR A 72 -1.76 23.04 8.79
N TYR A 73 -1.18 24.17 8.42
CA TYR A 73 -1.07 25.36 9.24
C TYR A 73 -2.27 26.28 9.05
N SER A 74 -2.92 26.63 10.16
CA SER A 74 -3.92 27.68 10.22
C SER A 74 -3.28 28.94 10.77
N GLU A 75 -3.10 29.95 9.91
CA GLU A 75 -2.56 31.25 10.31
C GLU A 75 -3.51 31.97 11.28
N ALA A 76 -4.83 31.89 11.06
CA ALA A 76 -5.84 32.54 11.90
C ALA A 76 -5.78 32.07 13.37
N GLU A 77 -5.51 30.78 13.58
CA GLU A 77 -5.45 30.17 14.91
C GLU A 77 -4.01 29.96 15.40
N ASN A 78 -3.00 30.35 14.61
CA ASN A 78 -1.57 30.04 14.85
C ASN A 78 -1.36 28.58 15.29
N THR A 79 -1.93 27.64 14.52
CA THR A 79 -2.05 26.24 14.91
C THR A 79 -1.84 25.31 13.72
N PHE A 80 -1.00 24.28 13.89
CA PHE A 80 -0.95 23.13 12.99
C PHE A 80 -2.00 22.08 13.37
N ILE A 81 -2.71 21.60 12.36
CA ILE A 81 -3.69 20.52 12.46
C ILE A 81 -3.06 19.26 11.87
N ALA A 82 -2.99 18.19 12.68
CA ALA A 82 -2.40 16.91 12.34
C ALA A 82 -3.48 15.84 12.05
N ARG A 83 -3.36 15.11 10.94
CA ARG A 83 -4.24 13.99 10.57
C ARG A 83 -3.42 12.71 10.33
N PRO A 84 -3.29 11.83 11.34
CA PRO A 84 -2.53 10.59 11.24
C PRO A 84 -3.34 9.39 10.71
N PHE A 85 -2.72 8.56 9.88
CA PHE A 85 -3.29 7.39 9.22
C PHE A 85 -2.34 6.19 9.36
N ASN A 86 -2.92 5.00 9.59
CA ASN A 86 -2.19 3.72 9.59
C ASN A 86 -2.75 2.83 8.52
N PHE A 87 -1.91 2.39 7.61
CA PHE A 87 -2.28 1.46 6.56
C PHE A 87 -1.69 0.10 6.87
N TYR A 88 -2.52 -0.91 7.10
CA TYR A 88 -2.05 -2.30 7.14
C TYR A 88 -1.89 -2.79 5.71
N ILE A 89 -0.71 -3.30 5.35
CA ILE A 89 -0.36 -3.63 3.97
C ILE A 89 0.14 -5.06 3.92
N PHE A 90 -0.46 -5.89 3.07
CA PHE A 90 -0.07 -7.29 2.98
C PHE A 90 -0.18 -7.80 1.54
N PRO A 91 0.72 -8.67 1.06
CA PRO A 91 0.67 -9.21 -0.29
C PRO A 91 -0.44 -10.27 -0.48
N ALA A 92 -1.64 -10.04 0.04
CA ALA A 92 -2.77 -10.95 -0.13
C ALA A 92 -3.39 -10.76 -1.53
N ASN A 93 -3.04 -11.68 -2.45
CA ASN A 93 -3.69 -11.82 -3.76
C ASN A 93 -4.39 -13.17 -3.89
N SER A 94 -5.29 -13.49 -2.94
CA SER A 94 -6.08 -14.73 -2.93
C SER A 94 -6.84 -14.99 -4.25
N ASP A 95 -7.19 -13.94 -4.99
CA ASP A 95 -8.19 -14.05 -6.06
C ASP A 95 -7.66 -13.83 -7.48
N ARG A 96 -6.34 -13.69 -7.67
CA ARG A 96 -5.76 -13.37 -8.99
C ARG A 96 -4.73 -14.39 -9.48
N LYS A 97 -5.20 -15.26 -10.38
CA LYS A 97 -4.41 -16.30 -11.07
C LYS A 97 -3.21 -15.77 -11.88
N ASP A 98 -3.14 -14.47 -12.14
CA ASP A 98 -2.10 -13.86 -12.99
C ASP A 98 -0.94 -13.21 -12.21
N TYR A 99 -0.93 -13.29 -10.88
CA TYR A 99 0.09 -12.65 -10.04
C TYR A 99 1.18 -13.63 -9.62
N HIS A 100 2.41 -13.13 -9.52
CA HIS A 100 3.48 -13.83 -8.84
C HIS A 100 3.22 -13.80 -7.33
N ASP A 101 3.35 -14.96 -6.70
CA ASP A 101 3.34 -15.07 -5.25
C ASP A 101 4.52 -14.27 -4.67
N ILE A 102 4.25 -13.37 -3.73
CA ILE A 102 5.28 -12.52 -3.11
C ILE A 102 5.80 -13.24 -1.88
N CYS A 103 6.98 -13.83 -2.01
CA CYS A 103 7.73 -14.37 -0.88
C CYS A 103 8.59 -13.28 -0.24
N PHE A 104 8.56 -13.18 1.08
CA PHE A 104 9.34 -12.22 1.84
C PHE A 104 9.95 -12.85 3.09
N MET A 105 10.94 -12.19 3.67
CA MET A 105 11.62 -12.62 4.89
C MET A 105 11.02 -11.92 6.12
N CYS A 106 11.12 -12.60 7.26
CA CYS A 106 10.80 -12.05 8.57
C CYS A 106 11.96 -12.29 9.53
N SER A 107 12.26 -11.30 10.36
CA SER A 107 13.15 -11.45 11.51
C SER A 107 12.33 -11.78 12.74
N GLY A 108 12.64 -12.91 13.40
CA GLY A 108 11.95 -13.31 14.63
C GLY A 108 12.00 -12.25 15.74
N SER A 109 13.11 -11.51 15.86
CA SER A 109 13.23 -10.43 16.85
C SER A 109 12.35 -9.23 16.53
N SER A 110 12.20 -8.88 15.25
CA SER A 110 11.35 -7.77 14.81
C SER A 110 9.88 -8.12 15.00
N LEU A 111 9.46 -9.33 14.62
CA LEU A 111 8.08 -9.77 14.85
C LEU A 111 7.75 -9.85 16.35
N HIS A 112 8.67 -10.37 17.18
CA HIS A 112 8.46 -10.40 18.63
C HIS A 112 8.36 -8.98 19.20
N PHE A 113 9.21 -8.06 18.77
CA PHE A 113 9.18 -6.67 19.20
C PHE A 113 7.84 -6.00 18.87
N LEU A 114 7.38 -6.10 17.62
CA LEU A 114 6.07 -5.59 17.20
C LEU A 114 4.92 -6.25 17.96
N SER A 115 4.99 -7.56 18.19
CA SER A 115 4.00 -8.27 19.02
C SER A 115 3.93 -7.70 20.44
N ASN A 116 5.07 -7.32 21.04
CA ASN A 116 5.10 -6.72 22.38
C ASN A 116 4.55 -5.28 22.38
N CYS A 117 4.62 -4.58 21.24
CA CYS A 117 4.02 -3.26 21.04
C CYS A 117 2.52 -3.35 20.68
N GLY A 118 1.93 -4.55 20.69
CA GLY A 118 0.49 -4.74 20.43
C GLY A 118 0.12 -4.84 18.94
N PHE A 119 1.08 -5.03 18.04
CA PHE A 119 0.82 -5.17 16.62
C PHE A 119 -0.06 -6.40 16.31
N ASP A 120 -1.17 -6.17 15.59
CA ASP A 120 -2.12 -7.24 15.22
C ASP A 120 -1.74 -7.90 13.88
N PHE A 121 -0.98 -8.99 13.96
CA PHE A 121 -0.60 -9.78 12.78
C PHE A 121 -1.78 -10.52 12.12
N ASN A 122 -2.83 -10.86 12.87
CA ASN A 122 -4.01 -11.50 12.29
C ASN A 122 -4.75 -10.49 11.41
N LYS A 123 -4.92 -9.25 11.89
CA LYS A 123 -5.48 -8.15 11.11
C LYS A 123 -4.64 -7.84 9.88
N LEU A 124 -3.31 -7.82 10.00
CA LEU A 124 -2.41 -7.65 8.86
C LEU A 124 -2.67 -8.68 7.76
N ILE A 125 -2.70 -9.98 8.10
CA ILE A 125 -2.84 -11.05 7.11
C ILE A 125 -4.26 -11.10 6.54
N ALA A 126 -5.28 -10.96 7.40
CA ALA A 126 -6.68 -11.09 6.99
C ALA A 126 -7.22 -9.85 6.27
N GLN A 127 -6.75 -8.66 6.63
CA GLN A 127 -7.31 -7.38 6.20
C GLN A 127 -6.25 -6.41 5.67
N GLY A 128 -5.03 -6.86 5.39
CA GLY A 128 -4.01 -6.02 4.76
C GLY A 128 -4.43 -5.58 3.36
N ILE A 129 -4.20 -4.30 3.07
CA ILE A 129 -4.44 -3.71 1.75
C ILE A 129 -3.45 -4.34 0.77
N PRO A 130 -3.92 -4.91 -0.36
CA PRO A 130 -3.03 -5.45 -1.37
C PRO A 130 -2.24 -4.33 -2.04
N PHE A 131 -1.11 -4.68 -2.65
CA PHE A 131 -0.30 -3.74 -3.41
C PHE A 131 0.30 -4.41 -4.64
N LEU A 132 0.67 -3.57 -5.60
CA LEU A 132 1.49 -3.93 -6.74
C LEU A 132 2.41 -2.75 -7.00
N ASN A 133 3.69 -3.00 -7.29
CA ASN A 133 4.56 -1.90 -7.69
C ASN A 133 4.17 -1.37 -9.08
N LYS A 134 4.50 -0.11 -9.36
CA LYS A 134 4.16 0.56 -10.62
C LYS A 134 4.67 -0.20 -11.85
N THR A 135 5.89 -0.70 -11.80
CA THR A 135 6.50 -1.42 -12.93
C THR A 135 5.77 -2.72 -13.27
N ASP A 136 5.37 -3.49 -12.25
CA ASP A 136 4.67 -4.75 -12.44
C ASP A 136 3.21 -4.56 -12.84
N GLU A 137 2.59 -3.46 -12.40
CA GLU A 137 1.28 -3.05 -12.90
C GLU A 137 1.31 -2.71 -14.39
N ILE A 138 2.30 -1.93 -14.84
CA ILE A 138 2.48 -1.61 -16.26
C ILE A 138 2.68 -2.89 -17.08
N LYS A 139 3.56 -3.80 -16.62
CA LYS A 139 3.79 -5.09 -17.28
C LYS A 139 2.51 -5.93 -17.35
N LEU A 140 1.70 -5.93 -16.29
CA LEU A 140 0.44 -6.66 -16.26
C LEU A 140 -0.57 -6.10 -17.27
N ILE A 141 -0.71 -4.77 -17.34
CA ILE A 141 -1.58 -4.09 -18.31
C ILE A 141 -1.12 -4.42 -19.74
N GLN A 142 0.18 -4.30 -20.02
CA GLN A 142 0.75 -4.64 -21.33
C GLN A 142 0.51 -6.11 -21.70
N ARG A 143 0.77 -7.04 -20.78
CA ARG A 143 0.52 -8.47 -21.01
C ARG A 143 -0.95 -8.77 -21.31
N ARG A 144 -1.88 -8.08 -20.63
CA ARG A 144 -3.33 -8.22 -20.90
C ARG A 144 -3.69 -7.68 -22.28
N ALA A 145 -3.14 -6.54 -22.68
CA ALA A 145 -3.31 -5.98 -24.00
C ALA A 145 -2.76 -6.91 -25.10
N ASP A 146 -1.56 -7.47 -24.91
CA ASP A 146 -0.94 -8.42 -25.84
C ASP A 146 -1.77 -9.70 -25.99
N ILE A 147 -2.33 -10.22 -24.89
CA ILE A 147 -3.23 -11.38 -24.92
C ILE A 147 -4.50 -11.06 -25.70
N ALA A 148 -5.10 -9.88 -25.48
CA ALA A 148 -6.26 -9.44 -26.22
C ALA A 148 -5.96 -9.30 -27.72
N GLN A 149 -4.82 -8.70 -28.06
CA GLN A 149 -4.39 -8.55 -29.45
C GLN A 149 -4.13 -9.89 -30.14
N ARG A 150 -3.46 -10.84 -29.47
CA ARG A 150 -3.25 -12.20 -30.02
C ARG A 150 -4.55 -12.96 -30.27
N GLN A 151 -5.60 -12.70 -29.48
CA GLN A 151 -6.93 -13.28 -29.72
C GLN A 151 -7.59 -12.70 -30.97
N ILE A 152 -7.29 -11.44 -31.32
CA ILE A 152 -7.74 -10.79 -32.56
C ILE A 152 -6.96 -11.35 -33.77
N ASP A 153 -5.63 -11.41 -33.66
CA ASP A 153 -4.76 -11.76 -34.78
C ASP A 153 -4.83 -13.25 -35.17
N ASN A 154 -5.21 -14.13 -34.25
CA ASN A 154 -5.32 -15.56 -34.48
C ASN A 154 -6.78 -16.02 -34.27
N PRO A 155 -7.67 -15.75 -35.24
CA PRO A 155 -9.09 -16.00 -35.09
C PRO A 155 -9.37 -17.48 -34.85
N LEU A 156 -10.31 -17.76 -33.95
CA LEU A 156 -10.77 -19.11 -33.66
C LEU A 156 -11.18 -19.83 -34.95
N ASP A 157 -10.81 -21.11 -35.07
CA ASP A 157 -11.29 -21.97 -36.14
C ASP A 157 -12.84 -22.00 -36.16
N ASN A 158 -13.41 -22.10 -37.37
CA ASN A 158 -14.85 -22.01 -37.57
C ASN A 158 -15.63 -23.07 -36.78
N GLU A 159 -15.02 -24.25 -36.56
CA GLU A 159 -15.62 -25.35 -35.81
C GLU A 159 -15.76 -25.01 -34.32
N THR A 160 -14.73 -24.45 -33.70
CA THR A 160 -14.76 -23.99 -32.31
C THR A 160 -15.73 -22.83 -32.15
N LYS A 161 -15.78 -21.87 -33.09
CA LYS A 161 -16.78 -20.79 -33.06
C LYS A 161 -18.20 -21.34 -33.10
N ALA A 162 -18.50 -22.21 -34.06
CA ALA A 162 -19.82 -22.82 -34.20
C ALA A 162 -20.21 -23.62 -32.95
N PHE A 163 -19.26 -24.35 -32.36
CA PHE A 163 -19.48 -25.06 -31.09
C PHE A 163 -19.83 -24.11 -29.95
N VAL A 164 -19.09 -23.01 -29.78
CA VAL A 164 -19.32 -22.04 -28.71
C VAL A 164 -20.67 -21.32 -28.91
N GLU A 165 -20.99 -20.86 -30.13
CA GLU A 165 -22.29 -20.23 -30.44
C GLU A 165 -23.47 -21.18 -30.21
N LYS A 166 -23.35 -22.43 -30.67
CA LYS A 166 -24.35 -23.47 -30.40
C LYS A 166 -24.52 -23.68 -28.89
N THR A 167 -23.42 -23.73 -28.14
CA THR A 167 -23.45 -23.87 -26.68
C THR A 167 -24.14 -22.69 -26.01
N MET A 168 -23.82 -21.44 -26.41
CA MET A 168 -24.47 -20.25 -25.86
C MET A 168 -25.97 -20.25 -26.16
N SER A 169 -26.37 -20.66 -27.36
CA SER A 169 -27.78 -20.79 -27.74
C SER A 169 -28.52 -21.86 -26.92
N THR A 170 -27.85 -22.98 -26.60
CA THR A 170 -28.40 -24.02 -25.72
C THR A 170 -28.59 -23.51 -24.30
N ILE A 171 -27.63 -22.75 -23.77
CA ILE A 171 -27.73 -22.14 -22.43
C ILE A 171 -28.89 -21.12 -22.41
N ASP A 172 -29.01 -20.29 -23.44
CA ASP A 172 -30.07 -19.28 -23.54
C ASP A 172 -31.47 -19.91 -23.58
N LYS A 173 -31.66 -20.95 -24.41
CA LYS A 173 -32.90 -21.75 -24.43
C LYS A 173 -33.18 -22.42 -23.10
N TRP A 174 -32.16 -22.98 -22.45
CA TRP A 174 -32.34 -23.59 -21.15
C TRP A 174 -32.75 -22.56 -20.08
N LEU A 175 -32.24 -21.33 -20.14
CA LEU A 175 -32.63 -20.26 -19.22
C LEU A 175 -34.06 -19.75 -19.47
N CYS A 176 -34.47 -19.62 -20.74
CA CYS A 176 -35.75 -19.01 -21.13
C CYS A 176 -36.92 -20.00 -21.25
N ASP A 177 -36.67 -21.22 -21.78
CA ASP A 177 -37.74 -22.08 -22.32
C ASP A 177 -37.96 -23.38 -21.52
N THR A 178 -37.16 -23.65 -20.48
CA THR A 178 -37.27 -24.89 -19.69
C THR A 178 -37.38 -24.62 -18.20
N ASN A 179 -38.04 -25.51 -17.46
CA ASN A 179 -38.07 -25.52 -16.00
C ASN A 179 -36.97 -26.42 -15.39
N GLU A 180 -35.99 -26.85 -16.20
CA GLU A 180 -34.91 -27.70 -15.71
C GLU A 180 -33.94 -26.88 -14.84
N GLU A 181 -33.62 -27.38 -13.66
CA GLU A 181 -32.74 -26.69 -12.71
C GLU A 181 -31.28 -26.61 -13.18
N ASN A 182 -30.87 -27.59 -14.00
CA ASN A 182 -29.46 -27.85 -14.32
C ASN A 182 -29.28 -28.18 -15.81
N LEU A 183 -28.13 -27.81 -16.36
CA LEU A 183 -27.71 -28.14 -17.74
C LEU A 183 -26.27 -28.63 -17.72
N THR A 184 -25.97 -29.74 -18.40
CA THR A 184 -24.58 -30.19 -18.60
C THR A 184 -24.23 -30.10 -20.08
N VAL A 185 -23.13 -29.42 -20.38
CA VAL A 185 -22.60 -29.32 -21.74
C VAL A 185 -21.27 -30.06 -21.81
N GLU A 186 -21.16 -31.03 -22.71
CA GLU A 186 -19.89 -31.71 -22.98
C GLU A 186 -18.92 -30.79 -23.71
N THR A 187 -17.67 -30.79 -23.28
CA THR A 187 -16.59 -30.00 -23.86
C THR A 187 -15.45 -30.95 -24.25
N PRO A 188 -15.39 -31.37 -25.54
CA PRO A 188 -14.41 -32.34 -26.02
C PRO A 188 -12.95 -31.90 -25.86
N SER A 189 -12.71 -30.59 -25.91
CA SER A 189 -11.38 -30.00 -25.76
C SER A 189 -11.29 -28.96 -24.65
N MET A 190 -10.10 -28.82 -24.06
CA MET A 190 -9.81 -27.76 -23.08
C MET A 190 -9.96 -26.36 -23.68
N LYS A 191 -9.69 -26.20 -24.98
CA LYS A 191 -9.85 -24.93 -25.71
C LYS A 191 -11.33 -24.51 -25.76
N GLN A 192 -12.21 -25.42 -26.19
CA GLN A 192 -13.67 -25.17 -26.20
C GLN A 192 -14.20 -24.91 -24.80
N LYS A 193 -13.77 -25.70 -23.81
CA LYS A 193 -14.18 -25.50 -22.41
C LYS A 193 -13.82 -24.10 -21.90
N ARG A 194 -12.59 -23.65 -22.16
CA ARG A 194 -12.13 -22.31 -21.78
C ARG A 194 -13.01 -21.21 -22.41
N LEU A 195 -13.31 -21.34 -23.70
CA LEU A 195 -14.10 -20.35 -24.44
C LEU A 195 -15.57 -20.33 -24.01
N VAL A 196 -16.15 -21.49 -23.71
CA VAL A 196 -17.49 -21.58 -23.13
C VAL A 196 -17.54 -20.79 -21.82
N PHE A 197 -16.57 -20.97 -20.92
CA PHE A 197 -16.49 -20.16 -19.69
C PHE A 197 -16.30 -18.66 -19.96
N GLN A 198 -15.54 -18.29 -20.98
CA GLN A 198 -15.30 -16.90 -21.35
C GLN A 198 -16.58 -16.21 -21.84
N GLU A 199 -17.27 -16.79 -22.84
CA GLU A 199 -18.52 -16.24 -23.38
C GLU A 199 -19.65 -16.29 -22.36
N TYR A 200 -19.74 -17.37 -21.57
CA TYR A 200 -20.71 -17.49 -20.50
C TYR A 200 -20.59 -16.35 -19.48
N ARG A 201 -19.36 -16.00 -19.06
CA ARG A 201 -19.16 -14.88 -18.12
C ARG A 201 -19.59 -13.54 -18.70
N GLN A 202 -19.49 -13.35 -20.02
CA GLN A 202 -19.95 -12.11 -20.64
C GLN A 202 -21.47 -12.06 -20.80
N ARG A 203 -22.10 -13.17 -21.20
CA ARG A 203 -23.52 -13.20 -21.58
C ARG A 203 -24.49 -13.58 -20.47
N PHE A 204 -24.04 -14.41 -19.53
CA PHE A 204 -24.92 -15.07 -18.55
C PHE A 204 -24.42 -14.96 -17.11
N SER A 205 -23.41 -14.12 -16.83
CA SER A 205 -22.98 -13.89 -15.45
C SER A 205 -24.12 -13.28 -14.63
N GLY A 206 -24.47 -13.93 -13.51
CA GLY A 206 -25.57 -13.52 -12.64
C GLY A 206 -26.91 -14.20 -12.96
N LEU A 207 -27.01 -14.99 -14.03
CA LEU A 207 -28.21 -15.76 -14.37
C LEU A 207 -28.08 -17.24 -13.98
N ALA A 208 -26.92 -17.83 -14.26
CA ALA A 208 -26.56 -19.18 -13.88
C ALA A 208 -25.24 -19.21 -13.12
N SER A 209 -24.96 -20.34 -12.48
CA SER A 209 -23.64 -20.72 -11.97
C SER A 209 -23.02 -21.72 -12.96
N ALA A 210 -21.69 -21.80 -13.01
CA ALA A 210 -20.98 -22.72 -13.89
C ALA A 210 -19.83 -23.41 -13.15
N GLU A 211 -19.83 -24.73 -13.16
CA GLU A 211 -18.85 -25.60 -12.52
C GLU A 211 -18.08 -26.41 -13.58
N SER A 212 -16.76 -26.45 -13.44
CA SER A 212 -15.88 -27.22 -14.33
C SER A 212 -15.87 -28.69 -13.94
N ARG A 213 -16.30 -29.59 -14.83
CA ARG A 213 -16.25 -31.06 -14.62
C ARG A 213 -15.38 -31.78 -15.67
N PRO A 214 -14.87 -33.00 -15.43
CA PRO A 214 -14.08 -33.71 -16.44
C PRO A 214 -14.82 -33.80 -17.78
N LYS A 215 -14.24 -33.23 -18.84
CA LYS A 215 -14.82 -33.14 -20.20
C LYS A 215 -16.19 -32.47 -20.31
N SER A 216 -16.64 -31.70 -19.30
CA SER A 216 -17.92 -30.98 -19.37
C SER A 216 -17.94 -29.72 -18.51
N VAL A 217 -19.00 -28.92 -18.70
CA VAL A 217 -19.37 -27.79 -17.84
C VAL A 217 -20.77 -28.03 -17.33
N PHE A 218 -20.95 -27.94 -16.02
CA PHE A 218 -22.24 -28.06 -15.36
C PHE A 218 -22.76 -26.66 -15.03
N PHE A 219 -23.97 -26.35 -15.46
CA PHE A 219 -24.67 -25.11 -15.19
C PHE A 219 -25.86 -25.36 -14.28
N SER A 220 -26.11 -24.45 -13.35
CA SER A 220 -27.31 -24.45 -12.52
C SER A 220 -27.88 -23.04 -12.39
N ARG A 221 -29.19 -22.91 -12.28
CA ARG A 221 -29.84 -21.59 -12.11
C ARG A 221 -29.42 -20.97 -10.78
N MET A 222 -29.12 -19.67 -10.78
CA MET A 222 -28.81 -18.96 -9.53
C MET A 222 -30.09 -18.58 -8.80
N THR A 223 -30.11 -18.79 -7.48
CA THR A 223 -31.12 -18.23 -6.59
C THR A 223 -30.88 -16.72 -6.39
N GLU A 224 -31.90 -15.97 -5.99
CA GLU A 224 -31.80 -14.51 -5.81
C GLU A 224 -30.73 -14.13 -4.79
N GLN A 225 -30.62 -14.89 -3.68
CA GLN A 225 -29.54 -14.71 -2.69
C GLN A 225 -28.14 -14.92 -3.29
N GLN A 226 -27.98 -15.89 -4.18
CA GLN A 226 -26.69 -16.13 -4.83
C GLN A 226 -26.35 -15.05 -5.87
N LYS A 227 -27.37 -14.49 -6.54
CA LYS A 227 -27.17 -13.35 -7.45
C LYS A 227 -26.76 -12.09 -6.69
N GLU A 228 -27.44 -11.76 -5.61
CA GLU A 228 -27.11 -10.60 -4.77
C GLU A 228 -25.71 -10.72 -4.18
N LYS A 229 -25.38 -11.91 -3.65
CA LYS A 229 -24.03 -12.18 -3.12
C LYS A 229 -22.98 -12.03 -4.21
N LYS A 230 -23.15 -12.68 -5.35
CA LYS A 230 -22.19 -12.60 -6.46
C LYS A 230 -22.07 -11.18 -7.04
N SER A 231 -23.16 -10.44 -7.16
CA SER A 231 -23.10 -9.04 -7.62
C SER A 231 -22.35 -8.15 -6.64
N LYS A 232 -22.51 -8.37 -5.32
CA LYS A 232 -21.75 -7.66 -4.29
C LYS A 232 -20.28 -8.05 -4.32
N ASP A 233 -19.97 -9.34 -4.45
CA ASP A 233 -18.61 -9.87 -4.54
C ASP A 233 -17.92 -9.34 -5.82
N ASP A 234 -18.56 -9.44 -6.99
CA ASP A 234 -18.03 -8.96 -8.28
C ASP A 234 -17.81 -7.42 -8.26
N ALA A 235 -18.73 -6.66 -7.65
CA ALA A 235 -18.58 -5.21 -7.50
C ALA A 235 -17.43 -4.86 -6.53
N ALA A 236 -17.33 -5.57 -5.39
CA ALA A 236 -16.24 -5.39 -4.44
C ALA A 236 -14.89 -5.78 -5.04
N ASP A 237 -14.84 -6.85 -5.84
CA ASP A 237 -13.63 -7.32 -6.54
C ASP A 237 -13.19 -6.34 -7.64
N ALA A 238 -14.13 -5.84 -8.45
CA ALA A 238 -13.84 -4.82 -9.46
C ALA A 238 -13.33 -3.52 -8.82
N LEU A 239 -13.91 -3.12 -7.68
CA LEU A 239 -13.53 -1.92 -6.93
C LEU A 239 -12.18 -2.08 -6.22
N SER A 240 -11.96 -3.22 -5.56
CA SER A 240 -10.67 -3.62 -5.01
C SER A 240 -9.63 -3.79 -6.11
N ALA A 241 -10.05 -3.96 -7.37
CA ALA A 241 -9.14 -4.09 -8.48
C ALA A 241 -8.56 -2.81 -9.04
N SER A 242 -9.29 -1.72 -8.91
CA SER A 242 -8.79 -0.39 -9.27
C SER A 242 -7.95 0.25 -8.16
N LEU A 243 -8.20 -0.09 -6.89
CA LEU A 243 -7.61 0.62 -5.76
C LEU A 243 -6.78 -0.30 -4.87
N ASN A 244 -5.46 -0.17 -4.96
CA ASN A 244 -4.49 -0.86 -4.10
C ASN A 244 -3.61 0.18 -3.37
N PHE A 245 -2.73 -0.24 -2.45
CA PHE A 245 -1.95 0.72 -1.64
C PHE A 245 -1.02 1.63 -2.47
N ARG A 246 -0.59 1.22 -3.67
CA ARG A 246 0.19 2.06 -4.60
C ARG A 246 -0.51 3.39 -4.89
N SER A 247 -1.84 3.41 -4.90
CA SER A 247 -2.64 4.62 -5.11
C SER A 247 -2.32 5.71 -4.06
N ILE A 248 -2.03 5.31 -2.81
CA ILE A 248 -1.56 6.26 -1.77
C ILE A 248 -0.16 6.77 -2.09
N ILE A 249 0.74 5.90 -2.54
CA ILE A 249 2.09 6.30 -2.95
C ILE A 249 2.05 7.26 -4.15
N GLU A 250 1.15 7.05 -5.10
CA GLU A 250 0.93 7.99 -6.20
C GLU A 250 0.43 9.34 -5.71
N LEU A 251 -0.49 9.38 -4.74
CA LEU A 251 -0.91 10.64 -4.11
C LEU A 251 0.28 11.36 -3.47
N LEU A 252 1.13 10.66 -2.70
CA LEU A 252 2.33 11.25 -2.12
C LEU A 252 3.25 11.84 -3.20
N VAL A 253 3.56 11.07 -4.24
CA VAL A 253 4.45 11.48 -5.35
C VAL A 253 3.86 12.64 -6.15
N THR A 254 2.54 12.68 -6.34
CA THR A 254 1.84 13.70 -7.16
C THR A 254 1.60 14.97 -6.37
N SER A 255 1.43 14.89 -5.06
CA SER A 255 1.18 16.04 -4.19
C SER A 255 2.34 17.03 -4.14
N LYS A 256 3.57 16.56 -4.42
CA LYS A 256 4.83 17.32 -4.34
C LYS A 256 5.06 18.01 -2.98
N LYS A 257 4.36 17.57 -1.93
CA LYS A 257 4.55 18.07 -0.58
C LYS A 257 5.88 17.57 0.00
N PRO A 258 6.55 18.36 0.86
CA PRO A 258 7.71 17.88 1.59
C PRO A 258 7.39 16.62 2.40
N ILE A 259 8.25 15.62 2.28
CA ILE A 259 8.18 14.37 3.04
C ILE A 259 9.16 14.45 4.21
N ILE A 260 8.64 14.27 5.42
CA ILE A 260 9.40 14.29 6.66
C ILE A 260 9.49 12.87 7.20
N GLY A 261 10.69 12.44 7.59
CA GLY A 261 10.90 11.15 8.24
C GLY A 261 11.88 11.28 9.41
N HIS A 262 12.07 10.19 10.15
CA HIS A 262 13.08 10.10 11.19
C HIS A 262 13.97 8.88 10.92
N ASN A 263 15.25 9.10 10.61
CA ASN A 263 16.15 8.01 10.20
C ASN A 263 15.63 7.23 8.97
N CYS A 264 14.98 7.91 8.04
CA CYS A 264 14.05 7.28 7.09
C CYS A 264 14.73 6.66 5.85
N PHE A 265 16.04 6.39 5.90
CA PHE A 265 16.77 5.90 4.72
C PHE A 265 16.30 4.50 4.29
N LEU A 266 16.04 3.61 5.27
CA LEU A 266 15.52 2.26 4.99
C LEU A 266 14.07 2.34 4.49
N ASP A 267 13.24 3.15 5.16
CA ASP A 267 11.84 3.40 4.80
C ASP A 267 11.72 3.85 3.35
N MET A 268 12.54 4.81 2.92
CA MET A 268 12.56 5.30 1.54
C MET A 268 12.99 4.22 0.54
N CYS A 269 13.96 3.37 0.90
CA CYS A 269 14.36 2.26 0.05
C CYS A 269 13.23 1.24 -0.10
N GLN A 270 12.57 0.85 1.00
CA GLN A 270 11.48 -0.12 0.97
C GLN A 270 10.23 0.43 0.27
N LEU A 271 9.87 1.70 0.52
CA LEU A 271 8.77 2.37 -0.15
C LEU A 271 8.93 2.28 -1.67
N ILE A 272 10.11 2.67 -2.18
CA ILE A 272 10.40 2.63 -3.61
C ILE A 272 10.34 1.19 -4.13
N HIS A 273 11.01 0.26 -3.44
CA HIS A 273 11.07 -1.13 -3.89
C HIS A 273 9.70 -1.80 -3.96
N GLN A 274 8.91 -1.64 -2.90
CA GLN A 274 7.67 -2.37 -2.69
C GLN A 274 6.53 -1.79 -3.53
N PHE A 275 6.52 -0.47 -3.77
CA PHE A 275 5.37 0.21 -4.38
C PHE A 275 5.68 0.91 -5.70
N TRP A 276 6.94 1.21 -6.03
CA TRP A 276 7.27 1.94 -7.24
C TRP A 276 8.00 1.06 -8.25
N GLU A 277 9.26 0.74 -8.00
CA GLU A 277 10.08 -0.04 -8.91
C GLU A 277 11.28 -0.69 -8.21
N GLU A 278 11.97 -1.60 -8.90
CA GLU A 278 13.16 -2.24 -8.37
C GLU A 278 14.26 -1.22 -8.04
N LEU A 279 14.92 -1.40 -6.89
CA LEU A 279 15.95 -0.47 -6.44
C LEU A 279 17.20 -0.55 -7.34
N PRO A 280 17.67 0.58 -7.91
CA PRO A 280 18.87 0.62 -8.72
C PRO A 280 20.10 0.11 -7.98
N GLU A 281 21.07 -0.49 -8.67
CA GLU A 281 22.30 -0.96 -8.01
C GLU A 281 23.20 0.18 -7.50
N LYS A 282 23.21 1.31 -8.20
CA LYS A 282 24.08 2.44 -7.89
C LYS A 282 23.34 3.49 -7.08
N LEU A 283 23.93 3.89 -5.94
CA LEU A 283 23.41 4.93 -5.05
C LEU A 283 23.14 6.24 -5.81
N LYS A 284 23.99 6.59 -6.78
CA LYS A 284 23.81 7.81 -7.60
C LYS A 284 22.48 7.78 -8.38
N ILE A 285 22.08 6.62 -8.89
CA ILE A 285 20.82 6.47 -9.63
C ILE A 285 19.64 6.49 -8.66
N TRP A 286 19.77 5.78 -7.53
CA TRP A 286 18.76 5.84 -6.46
C TRP A 286 18.50 7.26 -5.96
N LYS A 287 19.54 8.08 -5.75
CA LYS A 287 19.38 9.49 -5.37
C LYS A 287 18.58 10.31 -6.39
N LYS A 288 18.80 10.07 -7.69
CA LYS A 288 18.03 10.72 -8.75
C LYS A 288 16.57 10.31 -8.68
N LEU A 289 16.32 9.01 -8.57
CA LEU A 289 14.97 8.46 -8.44
C LEU A 289 14.23 9.06 -7.24
N VAL A 290 14.85 9.11 -6.06
CA VAL A 290 14.23 9.72 -4.87
C VAL A 290 13.83 11.18 -5.14
N ASN A 291 14.73 11.97 -5.74
CA ASN A 291 14.47 13.39 -6.05
C ASN A 291 13.43 13.58 -7.18
N GLU A 292 13.26 12.61 -8.07
CA GLU A 292 12.21 12.62 -9.09
C GLU A 292 10.82 12.34 -8.47
N LEU A 293 10.78 11.48 -7.45
CA LEU A 293 9.56 11.12 -6.74
C LEU A 293 9.14 12.19 -5.72
N PHE A 294 10.09 12.65 -4.92
CA PHE A 294 9.86 13.56 -3.80
C PHE A 294 10.81 14.75 -3.90
N GLU A 295 10.25 15.94 -4.11
CA GLU A 295 11.03 17.17 -4.30
C GLU A 295 11.84 17.53 -3.06
N VAL A 296 11.26 17.31 -1.88
CA VAL A 296 11.87 17.61 -0.59
C VAL A 296 11.68 16.41 0.33
N VAL A 297 12.80 15.85 0.80
CA VAL A 297 12.83 14.83 1.86
C VAL A 297 13.68 15.36 3.01
N ILE A 298 13.11 15.37 4.21
CA ILE A 298 13.76 15.88 5.41
C ILE A 298 13.82 14.78 6.46
N ASP A 299 15.03 14.48 6.93
CA ASP A 299 15.25 13.54 8.03
C ASP A 299 15.48 14.31 9.34
N THR A 300 14.55 14.20 10.27
CA THR A 300 14.61 14.90 11.57
C THR A 300 15.78 14.43 12.44
N LYS A 301 16.17 13.16 12.34
CA LYS A 301 17.36 12.64 13.03
C LYS A 301 18.62 13.29 12.47
N HIS A 302 18.69 13.44 11.15
CA HIS A 302 19.81 14.10 10.49
C HIS A 302 19.90 15.57 10.86
N ILE A 303 18.78 16.30 10.86
CA ILE A 303 18.74 17.71 11.28
C ILE A 303 19.24 17.86 12.72
N ALA A 304 18.68 17.07 13.65
CA ALA A 304 19.06 17.11 15.06
C ALA A 304 20.54 16.80 15.28
N ALA A 305 21.10 15.88 14.51
CA ALA A 305 22.49 15.44 14.65
C ALA A 305 23.52 16.38 14.00
N THR A 306 23.15 17.15 12.98
CA THR A 306 24.11 17.89 12.14
C THR A 306 24.01 19.41 12.26
N HIS A 307 22.84 19.96 12.60
CA HIS A 307 22.72 21.39 12.76
C HIS A 307 23.41 21.83 14.06
N ARG A 308 24.42 22.71 13.96
CA ARG A 308 25.30 23.12 15.07
C ARG A 308 24.53 23.52 16.34
N ARG A 309 23.45 24.28 16.20
CA ARG A 309 22.64 24.76 17.34
C ARG A 309 21.78 23.68 17.99
N LEU A 310 21.42 22.64 17.24
CA LEU A 310 20.62 21.53 17.76
C LEU A 310 21.49 20.46 18.39
N GLN A 311 22.67 20.21 17.81
CA GLN A 311 23.58 19.16 18.28
C GLN A 311 23.96 19.32 19.75
N GLU A 312 24.17 20.56 20.21
CA GLU A 312 24.47 20.87 21.62
C GLU A 312 23.26 20.65 22.54
N LEU A 313 22.05 20.87 22.04
CA LEU A 313 20.79 20.73 22.77
C LEU A 313 20.22 19.31 22.71
N MET A 314 20.74 18.45 21.82
CA MET A 314 20.20 17.12 21.51
C MET A 314 21.23 16.01 21.73
N PRO A 315 21.56 15.67 22.98
CA PRO A 315 22.53 14.61 23.30
C PRO A 315 22.04 13.22 22.86
N LYS A 316 20.72 13.04 22.74
CA LYS A 316 20.06 11.86 22.16
C LYS A 316 19.13 12.31 21.05
N ASN A 317 19.07 11.52 19.97
CA ASN A 317 18.35 11.86 18.75
C ASN A 317 17.45 10.72 18.26
N GLY A 318 16.94 9.88 19.17
CA GLY A 318 15.80 9.00 18.85
C GLY A 318 14.52 9.82 18.82
N VAL A 319 13.50 9.36 18.08
CA VAL A 319 12.23 10.08 17.90
C VAL A 319 11.61 10.55 19.22
N GLN A 320 11.51 9.66 20.22
CA GLN A 320 11.00 10.00 21.55
C GLN A 320 11.93 10.94 22.32
N ALA A 321 13.26 10.74 22.21
CA ALA A 321 14.21 11.60 22.91
C ALA A 321 14.18 13.05 22.37
N ILE A 322 13.94 13.22 21.06
CA ILE A 322 13.71 14.54 20.47
C ILE A 322 12.40 15.10 21.00
N LEU A 323 11.32 14.30 21.03
CA LEU A 323 10.02 14.72 21.55
C LEU A 323 10.10 15.25 22.98
N ASP A 324 10.83 14.57 23.86
CA ASP A 324 11.03 14.99 25.25
C ASP A 324 11.72 16.35 25.35
N ILE A 325 12.66 16.65 24.44
CA ILE A 325 13.43 17.89 24.42
C ILE A 325 12.61 19.05 23.83
N VAL A 326 11.93 18.82 22.71
CA VAL A 326 11.24 19.90 21.97
C VAL A 326 9.95 20.38 22.62
N GLN A 327 9.51 19.70 23.67
CA GLN A 327 8.40 20.11 24.55
C GLN A 327 8.87 20.99 25.72
N THR A 328 10.10 21.50 25.67
CA THR A 328 10.65 22.38 26.71
C THR A 328 11.25 23.63 26.08
N PRO A 329 11.43 24.73 26.84
CA PRO A 329 12.18 25.90 26.39
C PRO A 329 13.58 25.51 25.87
N PRO A 330 14.06 26.11 24.77
CA PRO A 330 13.44 27.19 23.98
C PRO A 330 12.56 26.72 22.81
N PHE A 331 12.27 25.42 22.67
CA PHE A 331 11.61 24.87 21.48
C PHE A 331 10.08 25.05 21.48
N GLU A 332 9.48 24.97 22.67
CA GLU A 332 8.05 25.18 22.83
C GLU A 332 7.69 26.67 22.83
N GLU A 333 8.60 27.52 23.29
CA GLU A 333 8.43 28.96 23.36
C GLU A 333 8.23 29.55 21.95
N ASP A 334 7.21 30.39 21.81
CA ASP A 334 6.83 31.07 20.55
C ASP A 334 6.49 30.15 19.36
N SER A 335 6.39 28.84 19.58
CA SER A 335 6.06 27.89 18.54
C SER A 335 4.54 27.65 18.44
N PRO A 336 3.97 27.57 17.23
CA PRO A 336 2.52 27.37 17.03
C PRO A 336 2.00 26.15 17.77
N LYS A 337 0.71 26.17 18.14
CA LYS A 337 0.07 24.98 18.72
C LYS A 337 0.04 23.87 17.69
N ILE A 338 0.12 22.62 18.14
CA ILE A 338 -0.02 21.45 17.28
C ILE A 338 -1.13 20.59 17.87
N VAL A 339 -2.22 20.43 17.13
CA VAL A 339 -3.41 19.70 17.59
C VAL A 339 -3.78 18.61 16.59
N LEU A 340 -4.40 17.54 17.07
CA LEU A 340 -5.02 16.55 16.19
C LEU A 340 -6.34 17.10 15.65
N ASP A 341 -6.65 16.78 14.40
CA ASP A 341 -7.98 17.04 13.85
C ASP A 341 -9.06 16.37 14.73
N PRO A 342 -10.19 17.03 15.04
CA PRO A 342 -11.22 16.49 15.92
C PRO A 342 -11.77 15.12 15.51
N GLN A 343 -11.70 14.76 14.22
CA GLN A 343 -12.12 13.44 13.72
C GLN A 343 -11.11 12.33 14.01
N PHE A 344 -9.90 12.67 14.48
CA PHE A 344 -8.78 11.75 14.71
C PHE A 344 -8.54 11.55 16.21
N THR A 345 -9.40 10.74 16.83
CA THR A 345 -9.43 10.57 18.29
C THR A 345 -8.56 9.43 18.83
N ARG A 346 -7.83 8.71 17.97
CA ARG A 346 -7.06 7.51 18.38
C ARG A 346 -5.84 7.86 19.23
N TYR A 347 -5.23 9.02 18.99
CA TYR A 347 -3.96 9.37 19.63
C TYR A 347 -4.12 10.54 20.58
N THR A 348 -3.21 10.56 21.56
CA THR A 348 -2.95 11.71 22.41
C THR A 348 -1.43 11.89 22.47
N LEU A 349 -0.96 13.13 22.48
CA LEU A 349 0.47 13.43 22.62
C LEU A 349 1.02 12.80 23.91
N ASN A 350 2.20 12.19 23.84
CA ASN A 350 2.88 11.48 24.95
C ASN A 350 2.19 10.18 25.41
N ASP A 351 1.24 9.65 24.66
CA ASP A 351 0.70 8.31 24.91
C ASP A 351 1.65 7.24 24.38
N ILE A 352 2.54 6.78 25.26
CA ILE A 352 3.56 5.77 24.94
C ILE A 352 2.98 4.40 24.55
N SER A 353 1.68 4.15 24.79
CA SER A 353 1.05 2.89 24.40
C SER A 353 0.93 2.72 22.88
N HIS A 354 1.03 3.83 22.15
CA HIS A 354 1.02 3.88 20.69
C HIS A 354 2.42 3.99 20.07
N ASN A 355 3.49 3.97 20.87
CA ASN A 355 4.86 3.92 20.33
C ASN A 355 5.03 2.65 19.47
N HIS A 356 5.74 2.78 18.35
CA HIS A 356 5.91 1.68 17.39
C HIS A 356 4.60 1.24 16.72
N GLU A 357 3.71 2.23 16.55
CA GLU A 357 2.62 2.22 15.57
C GLU A 357 2.95 3.32 14.54
N ALA A 358 3.11 2.95 13.27
CA ALA A 358 3.69 3.82 12.26
C ALA A 358 2.99 5.20 12.15
N GLY A 359 1.66 5.25 12.25
CA GLY A 359 0.91 6.50 12.18
C GLY A 359 1.13 7.42 13.38
N TYR A 360 1.42 6.85 14.56
CA TYR A 360 1.77 7.61 15.76
C TYR A 360 3.20 8.13 15.66
N ASP A 361 4.14 7.27 15.26
CA ASP A 361 5.55 7.65 15.10
C ASP A 361 5.72 8.69 13.97
N ALA A 362 4.91 8.63 12.90
CA ALA A 362 4.79 9.68 11.89
C ALA A 362 4.25 11.00 12.47
N TYR A 363 3.23 10.95 13.33
CA TYR A 363 2.72 12.14 14.04
C TYR A 363 3.79 12.77 14.93
N ILE A 364 4.48 11.98 15.75
CA ILE A 364 5.58 12.48 16.59
C ILE A 364 6.72 13.04 15.73
N THR A 365 7.05 12.39 14.62
CA THR A 365 8.07 12.86 13.67
C THR A 365 7.73 14.25 13.10
N GLY A 366 6.49 14.46 12.67
CA GLY A 366 6.04 15.78 12.20
C GLY A 366 5.97 16.83 13.31
N TYR A 367 5.53 16.44 14.52
CA TYR A 367 5.55 17.31 15.70
C TYR A 367 6.97 17.81 15.99
N ASN A 368 7.94 16.89 16.03
CA ASN A 368 9.34 17.20 16.22
C ASN A 368 9.86 18.14 15.14
N PHE A 369 9.56 17.86 13.87
CA PHE A 369 9.97 18.71 12.76
C PHE A 369 9.48 20.16 12.91
N ILE A 370 8.21 20.38 13.26
CA ILE A 370 7.67 21.74 13.45
C ILE A 370 8.45 22.49 14.52
N ARG A 371 8.64 21.88 15.70
CA ARG A 371 9.36 22.52 16.81
C ARG A 371 10.82 22.82 16.45
N LEU A 372 11.50 21.88 15.80
CA LEU A 372 12.86 22.08 15.31
C LEU A 372 12.94 23.21 14.29
N ALA A 373 12.04 23.22 13.30
CA ALA A 373 12.03 24.19 12.23
C ALA A 373 11.79 25.61 12.75
N VAL A 374 10.78 25.79 13.62
CA VAL A 374 10.47 27.09 14.22
C VAL A 374 11.64 27.61 15.05
N PHE A 375 12.23 26.75 15.91
CA PHE A 375 13.40 27.13 16.68
C PHE A 375 14.54 27.60 15.77
N LEU A 376 14.83 26.89 14.68
CA LEU A 376 15.91 27.28 13.76
C LEU A 376 15.62 28.60 13.01
N LEU A 377 14.35 28.85 12.66
CA LEU A 377 13.92 30.04 11.94
C LEU A 377 13.82 31.28 12.85
N SER A 378 13.68 31.12 14.17
CA SER A 378 13.64 32.23 15.14
C SER A 378 14.92 33.07 15.22
N PHE A 379 15.99 32.65 14.53
CA PHE A 379 17.28 33.32 14.54
C PHE A 379 17.77 33.76 13.14
N GLN A 380 16.89 33.73 12.15
CA GLN A 380 17.10 34.40 10.86
C GLN A 380 16.63 35.84 10.97
#